data_AF-A0A4S1XCU7-F1
#
_entry.id   AF-A0A4S1XCU7-F1
#
_cell.length_a   1.000
_cell.length_b   1.000
_cell.length_c   1.000
_cell.angle_alpha   90.00
_cell.angle_beta   90.00
_cell.angle_gamma   90.00
#
_symmetry.space_group_name_H-M   'P 1'
#
loop_
_entity.id
_entity.type
_entity.pdbx_description
1 polymer ?
#
loop_
_entity_poly.entity_id
_entity_poly.type
_entity_poly.pdbx_seq_one_letter_code
_entity_poly.pdbx_strand_id
1 'polypeptide(L)' 'MARTLAQFTITPDSAGDYTLHLEDEDGETMEFTAGFEQLDLIVEAIEEQLDNDEDDALAVDDEDEPAAEEE' A
#
# COMPACT_ATOMS: atom_id res chain seq x y z
N MET A 1 -4.52 9.95 15.52
CA MET A 1 -4.03 10.33 14.19
C MET A 1 -3.71 9.05 13.46
N ALA A 2 -3.90 8.99 12.15
CA ALA A 2 -3.49 7.85 11.36
C ALA A 2 -1.96 7.79 11.31
N ARG A 3 -1.43 6.57 11.23
CA ARG A 3 -0.01 6.24 11.14
C ARG A 3 0.39 6.17 9.67
N THR A 4 1.59 6.64 9.31
CA THR A 4 2.07 6.56 7.93
C THR A 4 2.81 5.25 7.74
N LEU A 5 2.34 4.42 6.82
CA LEU A 5 2.98 3.14 6.52
C LEU A 5 4.31 3.37 5.78
N ALA A 6 5.42 3.01 6.42
CA ALA A 6 6.75 3.08 5.83
C ALA A 6 7.11 1.76 5.11
N GLN A 7 6.82 0.62 5.73
CA GLN A 7 7.11 -0.69 5.15
C GLN A 7 5.99 -1.69 5.44
N PHE A 8 5.64 -2.47 4.41
CA PHE A 8 4.71 -3.58 4.51
C PHE A 8 5.42 -4.88 4.09
N THR A 9 5.32 -5.93 4.89
CA THR A 9 5.91 -7.25 4.57
C THR A 9 4.98 -8.36 5.01
N ILE A 10 4.85 -9.41 4.20
CA ILE A 10 4.08 -10.61 4.55
C ILE A 10 5.03 -11.80 4.60
N THR A 11 5.02 -12.52 5.72
CA THR A 11 5.81 -13.73 5.91
C THR A 11 4.90 -14.92 6.22
N PRO A 12 5.08 -16.09 5.58
CA PRO A 12 4.35 -17.29 5.98
C PRO A 12 4.82 -17.76 7.35
N ASP A 13 3.87 -18.10 8.23
CA ASP A 13 4.14 -18.72 9.51
C ASP A 13 4.20 -20.25 9.37
N SER A 14 4.92 -20.90 10.30
CA SER A 14 5.08 -22.35 10.36
C SER A 14 3.76 -23.09 10.64
N ALA A 15 2.73 -22.38 11.11
CA ALA A 15 1.39 -22.92 11.35
C ALA A 15 0.51 -23.01 10.08
N GLY A 16 0.95 -22.44 8.95
CA GLY A 16 0.18 -22.36 7.71
C GLY A 16 -0.63 -21.07 7.55
N ASP A 17 -0.57 -20.19 8.55
CA ASP A 17 -1.06 -18.81 8.49
C ASP A 17 0.04 -17.85 7.97
N TYR A 18 -0.27 -16.57 7.86
CA TYR A 18 0.64 -15.52 7.41
C TYR A 18 0.72 -14.40 8.44
N THR A 19 1.92 -13.88 8.65
CA THR A 19 2.16 -12.70 9.48
C THR A 19 2.38 -11.48 8.60
N LEU A 20 1.61 -10.43 8.84
CA LEU A 20 1.73 -9.12 8.21
C LEU A 20 2.49 -8.19 9.17
N HIS A 21 3.58 -7.63 8.66
CA HIS A 21 4.41 -6.64 9.33
C HIS A 21 4.14 -5.27 8.71
N LEU A 22 3.63 -4.35 9.52
CA LEU A 22 3.41 -2.95 9.14
C LEU A 22 4.32 -2.07 10.00
N GLU A 23 5.36 -1.53 9.39
CA GLU A 23 6.26 -0.56 10.03
C GLU A 23 5.83 0.87 9.67
N ASP A 24 5.72 1.72 10.69
CA ASP A 24 5.47 3.15 10.53
C ASP A 24 6.80 3.93 10.33
N GLU A 25 6.74 5.17 9.85
CA GLU A 25 7.90 6.07 9.71
C GLU A 25 8.65 6.32 11.03
N ASP A 26 7.98 6.21 12.17
CA ASP A 26 8.60 6.28 13.51
C ASP A 26 9.41 5.00 13.87
N GLY A 27 9.38 3.97 13.01
CA GLY A 27 10.05 2.69 13.23
C GLY A 27 9.28 1.74 14.17
N GLU A 28 8.00 2.02 14.44
CA GLU A 28 7.13 1.12 15.20
C GLU A 28 6.53 0.06 14.26
N THR A 29 6.82 -1.21 14.53
CA THR A 29 6.26 -2.34 13.78
C THR A 29 5.01 -2.89 14.47
N MET A 30 3.93 -3.05 13.71
CA MET A 30 2.71 -3.75 14.09
C MET A 30 2.65 -5.10 13.39
N GLU A 31 2.36 -6.16 14.14
CA GLU A 31 2.28 -7.53 13.63
C GLU A 31 0.85 -8.06 13.69
N PHE A 32 0.35 -8.60 12.58
CA PHE A 32 -0.97 -9.22 12.49
C PHE A 32 -0.85 -10.63 11.91
N THR A 33 -1.57 -11.58 12.49
CA THR A 33 -1.71 -12.93 11.90
C THR A 33 -2.99 -12.99 11.09
N ALA A 34 -2.88 -13.46 9.85
CA ALA A 34 -4.00 -13.62 8.93
C ALA A 34 -3.92 -14.98 8.21
N GLY A 35 -5.08 -15.58 7.94
CA GLY A 35 -5.18 -16.77 7.10
C GLY A 35 -5.11 -16.46 5.60
N PHE A 36 -5.02 -17.51 4.78
CA PHE A 36 -5.02 -17.38 3.31
C PHE A 36 -6.22 -16.61 2.77
N GLU A 37 -7.43 -16.95 3.23
CA GLU A 37 -8.67 -16.28 2.80
C GLU A 37 -8.69 -14.79 3.17
N GLN A 38 -8.03 -14.41 4.27
CA GLN A 38 -7.93 -13.02 4.69
C GLN A 38 -6.91 -12.25 3.85
N LEU A 39 -5.81 -12.89 3.43
CA LEU A 39 -4.89 -12.29 2.46
C LEU A 39 -5.58 -12.00 1.13
N ASP A 40 -6.40 -12.91 0.66
CA ASP A 40 -7.17 -12.74 -0.58
C ASP A 40 -8.08 -11.51 -0.50
N LEU A 41 -8.83 -11.37 0.61
CA LEU A 41 -9.67 -10.19 0.86
C LEU A 41 -8.87 -8.88 0.99
N ILE A 42 -7.65 -8.95 1.55
CA ILE A 42 -6.77 -7.77 1.65
C ILE A 42 -6.30 -7.35 0.26
N VAL A 43 -5.93 -8.30 -0.60
CA VAL A 43 -5.53 -8.01 -1.98
C VAL A 43 -6.70 -7.40 -2.75
N GLU A 44 -7.89 -8.00 -2.69
CA GLU A 44 -9.09 -7.49 -3.36
C GLU A 44 -9.42 -6.05 -2.93
N ALA A 45 -9.35 -5.75 -1.63
CA ALA A 45 -9.61 -4.41 -1.13
C ALA A 45 -8.54 -3.39 -1.56
N ILE A 46 -7.27 -3.81 -1.67
CA ILE A 46 -6.20 -2.95 -2.18
C ILE A 46 -6.41 -2.67 -3.67
N GLU A 47 -6.70 -3.70 -4.46
CA GLU A 47 -6.97 -3.57 -5.90
C GLU A 47 -8.18 -2.68 -6.16
N GLU A 48 -9.29 -2.87 -5.43
CA GLU A 48 -10.48 -2.02 -5.54
C GLU A 48 -10.14 -0.55 -5.25
N GLN A 49 -9.35 -0.28 -4.21
CA GLN A 49 -8.95 1.09 -3.88
C GLN A 49 -8.02 1.68 -4.95
N LEU A 50 -7.05 0.91 -5.45
CA LEU A 50 -6.15 1.36 -6.51
C LEU A 50 -6.88 1.64 -7.82
N ASP A 51 -7.86 0.81 -8.19
CA ASP A 51 -8.69 1.04 -9.37
C ASP A 51 -9.57 2.30 -9.22
N ASN A 52 -10.13 2.53 -8.03
CA ASN A 52 -10.90 3.76 -7.75
C ASN A 52 -10.00 5.00 -7.72
N ASP A 53 -8.78 4.88 -7.20
CA ASP A 53 -7.81 5.95 -7.16
C ASP A 53 -7.10 6.13 -8.51
N GLU A 54 -7.13 5.17 -9.45
CA GLU A 54 -6.55 5.33 -10.80
C GLU A 54 -7.25 6.47 -11.57
N ASP A 55 -8.55 6.66 -11.36
CA ASP A 55 -9.30 7.83 -11.87
C ASP A 55 -8.83 9.16 -11.24
N ASP A 56 -8.25 9.15 -10.03
CA ASP A 56 -7.75 10.35 -9.32
C ASP A 56 -6.23 10.56 -9.50
N ALA A 57 -5.44 9.49 -9.59
CA ALA A 57 -3.98 9.49 -9.75
C ALA A 57 -3.55 9.82 -11.18
N LEU A 58 -4.34 9.44 -12.19
CA LEU A 58 -4.15 9.91 -13.57
C LEU A 58 -4.42 11.41 -13.74
N ALA A 59 -5.02 12.08 -12.74
CA ALA A 59 -5.18 13.54 -12.73
C ALA A 59 -3.99 14.29 -12.11
N VAL A 60 -2.97 13.61 -11.57
CA VAL A 60 -1.86 14.23 -10.81
C VAL A 60 -0.53 14.23 -11.58
N ASP A 61 -0.43 13.63 -12.78
CA ASP A 61 0.81 13.58 -13.59
C ASP A 61 0.83 14.56 -14.80
N ASP A 62 -0.15 15.45 -14.95
CA ASP A 62 -0.24 16.43 -16.06
C ASP A 62 0.13 17.89 -15.66
N GLU A 63 0.65 18.13 -14.45
CA GLU A 63 1.04 19.49 -14.00
C GLU A 63 2.56 19.76 -13.87
N ASP A 64 3.42 18.82 -14.24
CA ASP A 64 4.89 18.97 -14.15
C ASP A 64 5.62 18.85 -15.51
N GLU A 65 5.04 19.41 -16.58
CA GLU A 65 5.82 19.77 -17.79
C GLU A 65 6.16 21.27 -17.74
N PRO A 66 7.37 21.67 -17.30
CA PRO A 66 7.81 23.04 -17.51
C PRO A 66 7.99 23.25 -19.01
N ALA A 67 7.13 24.07 -19.58
CA ALA A 67 7.31 24.64 -20.91
C ALA A 67 8.70 25.29 -20.98
N ALA A 68 9.66 24.57 -21.57
CA ALA A 68 10.94 25.15 -21.96
C ALA A 68 10.67 26.08 -23.15
N GLU A 69 10.48 27.35 -22.83
CA GLU A 69 10.41 28.46 -23.79
C GLU A 69 11.62 28.44 -24.72
N GLU A 70 11.35 28.47 -26.03
CA GLU A 70 12.33 28.75 -27.07
C GLU A 70 12.91 30.17 -26.85
N GLU A 71 14.25 30.32 -26.84
CA GLU A 71 15.04 31.40 -27.50
C GLU A 71 16.54 31.05 -27.58
#